data_AF-A0A0B2UJ12-F1
#
_entry.id   AF-A0A0B2UJ12-F1
#
_cell.length_a   1.000
_cell.length_b   1.000
_cell.length_c   1.000
_cell.angle_alpha   90.00
_cell.angle_beta   90.00
_cell.angle_gamma   90.00
#
_symmetry.space_group_name_H-M   'P 1'
#
loop_
_entity.id
_entity.type
_entity.pdbx_description
1 polymer ?
#
loop_
_entity_poly.entity_id
_entity_poly.type
_entity_poly.pdbx_seq_one_letter_code
_entity_poly.pdbx_strand_id
1 'polypeptide(L)'
;MESSQDSVLKAVDAVEEKTNYAVDVIGNSSIGNYIPLEVKYLSLYEMTEYSMFFTILEIIPVYLMAHADGKSTFTHIMGTIFIIIAMLSIGLSLAAFYTKMFELYKYVVIMSMTKVLIASIIVIFLNLSDWYIVILALIYALKIVGFEGLFLYYLAILFRRSQSDEYDDRGEKIKIEERAMEEV
;
A
#
# COMPACT_ATOMS: atom_id res chain seq x y z
N MET A 1 -1.36 35.60 13.63
CA MET A 1 -1.97 34.27 13.43
C MET A 1 -1.75 33.88 11.97
N GLU A 2 -0.51 33.56 11.61
CA GLU A 2 -0.16 32.74 10.43
C GLU A 2 -0.27 31.27 10.91
N SER A 3 -1.47 30.86 11.32
CA SER A 3 -2.44 30.11 10.54
C SER A 3 -1.93 28.70 10.25
N SER A 4 -2.41 27.75 11.03
CA SER A 4 -2.14 26.30 10.95
C SER A 4 -2.26 25.67 9.55
N GLN A 5 -2.79 26.38 8.55
CA GLN A 5 -2.75 25.96 7.15
C GLN A 5 -1.34 25.93 6.57
N ASP A 6 -0.47 26.90 6.89
CA ASP A 6 0.91 26.94 6.37
C ASP A 6 1.77 25.81 6.94
N SER A 7 1.52 25.38 8.19
CA SER A 7 2.22 24.24 8.77
C SER A 7 1.73 22.90 8.24
N VAL A 8 0.45 22.80 7.86
CA VAL A 8 -0.12 21.61 7.22
C VAL A 8 0.38 21.48 5.78
N LEU A 9 0.40 22.58 5.00
CA LEU A 9 0.95 22.61 3.64
C LEU A 9 2.42 22.19 3.61
N LYS A 10 3.26 22.77 4.47
CA LYS A 10 4.68 22.37 4.59
C LYS A 10 4.88 20.89 4.96
N ALA A 11 3.97 20.32 5.76
CA ALA A 11 4.03 18.91 6.13
C ALA A 11 3.57 17.98 4.99
N VAL A 12 2.66 18.44 4.13
CA VAL A 12 2.26 17.74 2.91
C VAL A 12 3.42 17.74 1.92
N ASP A 13 4.01 18.91 1.64
CA ASP A 13 5.15 19.05 0.72
C ASP A 13 6.35 18.18 1.14
N ALA A 14 6.66 18.14 2.44
CA ALA A 14 7.76 17.33 2.96
C ALA A 14 7.50 15.81 2.86
N VAL A 15 6.24 15.38 2.93
CA VAL A 15 5.85 13.97 2.73
C VAL A 15 5.92 13.63 1.24
N GLU A 16 5.51 14.56 0.39
CA GLU A 16 5.58 14.41 -1.07
C GLU A 16 7.02 14.29 -1.55
N GLU A 17 7.90 15.20 -1.13
CA GLU A 17 9.32 15.18 -1.46
C GLU A 17 9.98 13.86 -1.01
N LYS A 18 9.71 13.40 0.22
CA LYS A 18 10.26 12.14 0.74
C LYS A 18 9.74 10.91 -0.02
N THR A 19 8.46 10.92 -0.38
CA THR A 19 7.85 9.82 -1.13
C THR A 19 8.43 9.78 -2.54
N ASN A 20 8.54 10.92 -3.21
CA ASN A 20 9.13 11.03 -4.54
C ASN A 20 10.60 10.60 -4.55
N TYR A 21 11.38 11.05 -3.55
CA TYR A 21 12.76 10.61 -3.37
C TYR A 21 12.84 9.09 -3.16
N ALA A 22 12.00 8.51 -2.30
CA ALA A 22 11.99 7.07 -2.07
C ALA A 22 11.61 6.28 -3.34
N VAL A 23 10.63 6.77 -4.11
CA VAL A 23 10.23 6.19 -5.39
C VAL A 23 11.39 6.23 -6.39
N ASP A 24 12.11 7.35 -6.48
CA ASP A 24 13.27 7.48 -7.38
C ASP A 24 14.43 6.58 -6.95
N VAL A 25 14.72 6.48 -5.65
CA VAL A 25 15.76 5.58 -5.13
C VAL A 25 15.41 4.13 -5.42
N ILE A 26 14.15 3.73 -5.18
CA ILE A 26 13.69 2.37 -5.47
C ILE A 26 13.73 2.12 -6.97
N GLY A 27 13.17 3.00 -7.80
CA GLY A 27 13.13 2.87 -9.25
C GLY A 27 14.52 2.75 -9.89
N ASN A 28 15.52 3.48 -9.36
CA ASN A 28 16.90 3.40 -9.84
C ASN A 28 17.72 2.25 -9.22
N SER A 29 17.16 1.52 -8.25
CA SER A 29 17.82 0.38 -7.63
C SER A 29 17.82 -0.85 -8.54
N SER A 30 18.75 -1.78 -8.29
CA SER A 30 18.81 -3.04 -9.03
C SER A 30 17.52 -3.86 -8.91
N ILE A 31 16.80 -3.78 -7.77
CA ILE A 31 15.54 -4.48 -7.54
C ILE A 31 14.37 -3.74 -8.20
N GLY A 32 14.29 -2.42 -8.08
CA GLY A 32 13.19 -1.64 -8.64
C GLY A 32 13.15 -1.65 -10.16
N ASN A 33 14.29 -1.78 -10.83
CA ASN A 33 14.35 -1.99 -12.29
C ASN A 33 13.63 -3.27 -12.76
N TYR A 34 13.41 -4.25 -11.88
CA TYR A 34 12.63 -5.46 -12.19
C TYR A 34 11.15 -5.34 -11.80
N ILE A 35 10.74 -4.27 -11.11
CA ILE A 35 9.33 -4.04 -10.77
C ILE A 35 8.68 -3.37 -11.99
N PRO A 36 7.78 -4.07 -12.70
CA PRO A 36 7.18 -3.53 -13.90
C PRO A 36 6.22 -2.39 -13.55
N LEU A 37 6.38 -1.24 -14.20
CA LEU A 37 5.43 -0.12 -14.11
C LEU A 37 4.31 -0.21 -15.15
N GLU A 38 4.48 -1.10 -16.13
CA GLU A 38 3.49 -1.53 -17.11
C GLU A 38 3.77 -3.00 -17.42
N VAL A 39 2.74 -3.86 -17.41
CA VAL A 39 2.83 -5.23 -17.92
C VAL A 39 2.02 -5.28 -19.21
N LYS A 40 2.44 -6.09 -20.18
CA LYS A 40 1.70 -6.26 -21.44
C LYS A 40 0.22 -6.53 -21.09
N TYR A 41 -0.67 -5.58 -21.42
CA TYR A 41 -2.13 -5.58 -21.11
C TYR A 41 -2.59 -5.14 -19.71
N LEU A 42 -1.74 -4.51 -18.90
CA LEU A 42 -2.06 -4.08 -17.54
C LEU A 42 -1.47 -2.69 -17.26
N SER A 43 -2.35 -1.71 -17.10
CA SER A 43 -2.01 -0.33 -16.75
C SER A 43 -1.57 -0.21 -15.30
N LEU A 44 -0.87 0.88 -14.95
CA LEU A 44 -0.48 1.18 -13.57
C LEU A 44 -1.70 1.27 -12.63
N TYR A 45 -2.79 1.86 -13.11
CA TYR A 45 -4.05 1.93 -12.39
C TYR A 45 -4.57 0.52 -12.02
N GLU A 46 -4.67 -0.37 -13.01
CA GLU A 46 -5.14 -1.74 -12.80
C GLU A 46 -4.19 -2.55 -11.90
N MET A 47 -2.87 -2.39 -12.06
CA MET A 47 -1.89 -3.05 -11.18
C MET A 47 -2.02 -2.58 -9.73
N THR A 48 -2.27 -1.28 -9.53
CA THR A 48 -2.53 -0.71 -8.20
C THR A 48 -3.83 -1.26 -7.62
N GLU A 49 -4.90 -1.30 -8.42
CA GLU A 49 -6.21 -1.83 -8.04
C GLU A 49 -6.13 -3.31 -7.65
N TYR A 50 -5.51 -4.15 -8.49
CA TYR A 50 -5.34 -5.57 -8.18
C TYR A 50 -4.49 -5.78 -6.94
N SER A 51 -3.40 -5.01 -6.79
CA SER A 51 -2.56 -5.08 -5.59
C SER A 51 -3.35 -4.71 -4.33
N MET A 52 -4.19 -3.68 -4.40
CA MET A 52 -5.12 -3.31 -3.32
C MET A 52 -6.11 -4.44 -2.99
N PHE A 53 -6.71 -5.08 -4.00
CA PHE A 53 -7.60 -6.22 -3.76
C PHE A 53 -6.88 -7.41 -3.12
N PHE A 54 -5.63 -7.70 -3.52
CA PHE A 54 -4.85 -8.75 -2.88
C PHE A 54 -4.59 -8.46 -1.40
N THR A 55 -4.22 -7.22 -1.05
CA THR A 55 -3.97 -6.85 0.36
C THR A 55 -5.25 -6.85 1.20
N ILE A 56 -6.42 -6.60 0.60
CA ILE A 56 -7.72 -6.76 1.26
C ILE A 56 -7.99 -8.24 1.55
N LEU A 57 -7.80 -9.13 0.57
CA LEU A 57 -8.07 -10.56 0.72
C LEU A 57 -7.18 -11.24 1.75
N GLU A 58 -5.96 -10.73 1.97
CA GLU A 58 -5.01 -11.23 2.97
C GLU A 58 -5.51 -11.10 4.42
N ILE A 59 -6.49 -10.24 4.67
CA ILE A 59 -7.07 -10.04 6.01
C ILE A 59 -7.79 -11.30 6.49
N ILE A 60 -8.51 -11.99 5.60
CA ILE A 60 -9.32 -13.16 5.91
C ILE A 60 -8.49 -14.28 6.57
N PRO A 61 -7.42 -14.79 5.94
CA PRO A 61 -6.62 -15.86 6.54
C PRO A 61 -5.98 -15.44 7.87
N VAL A 62 -5.51 -14.20 8.02
CA VAL A 62 -4.93 -13.72 9.29
C VAL A 62 -5.98 -13.69 10.41
N TYR A 63 -7.19 -13.22 10.09
CA TYR A 63 -8.32 -13.21 11.02
C TYR A 63 -8.72 -14.63 11.46
N LEU A 64 -8.82 -15.56 10.50
CA LEU A 64 -9.14 -16.96 10.77
C LEU A 64 -8.07 -17.63 11.64
N MET A 65 -6.79 -17.39 11.37
CA MET A 65 -5.69 -17.90 12.21
C MET A 65 -5.81 -17.41 13.65
N ALA A 66 -6.18 -16.14 13.86
CA ALA A 66 -6.32 -15.56 15.18
C ALA A 66 -7.55 -16.05 15.96
N HIS A 67 -8.58 -16.53 15.26
CA HIS A 67 -9.84 -17.01 15.84
C HIS A 67 -10.05 -18.51 15.76
N ALA A 68 -9.06 -19.27 15.31
CA ALA A 68 -9.13 -20.72 15.29
C ALA A 68 -9.33 -21.29 16.71
N ASP A 69 -10.00 -22.44 16.79
CA ASP A 69 -10.23 -23.13 18.05
C ASP A 69 -8.91 -23.50 18.74
N GLY A 70 -8.87 -23.37 20.07
CA GLY A 70 -7.69 -23.66 20.88
C GLY A 70 -6.63 -22.56 20.93
N LYS A 71 -6.92 -21.37 20.39
CA LYS A 71 -6.04 -20.20 20.54
C LYS A 71 -6.24 -19.49 21.87
N SER A 72 -5.21 -18.74 22.29
CA SER A 72 -5.21 -18.02 23.56
C SER A 72 -6.12 -16.79 23.49
N THR A 73 -6.66 -16.34 24.62
CA THR A 73 -7.41 -15.08 24.72
C THR A 73 -6.63 -13.88 24.18
N PHE A 74 -5.30 -13.85 24.39
CA PHE A 74 -4.43 -12.83 23.84
C PHE A 74 -4.46 -12.81 22.31
N THR A 75 -4.43 -13.98 21.66
CA THR A 75 -4.53 -14.11 20.21
C THR A 75 -5.86 -13.59 19.69
N HIS A 76 -6.97 -13.94 20.34
CA HIS A 76 -8.29 -13.43 19.97
C HIS A 76 -8.38 -11.90 20.08
N ILE A 77 -7.82 -11.33 21.15
CA ILE A 77 -7.75 -9.86 21.33
C ILE A 77 -6.93 -9.23 20.21
N MET A 78 -5.74 -9.78 19.91
CA MET A 78 -4.90 -9.29 18.82
C MET A 78 -5.58 -9.42 17.45
N GLY A 79 -6.30 -10.52 17.19
CA GLY A 79 -7.09 -10.70 15.98
C GLY A 79 -8.25 -9.70 15.87
N THR A 80 -8.88 -9.35 16.99
CA THR A 80 -9.93 -8.32 17.05
C THR A 80 -9.36 -6.92 16.79
N ILE A 81 -8.21 -6.58 17.38
CA ILE A 81 -7.52 -5.32 17.10
C ILE A 81 -7.09 -5.26 15.63
N PHE A 82 -6.57 -6.38 15.10
CA PHE A 82 -6.17 -6.51 13.71
C PHE A 82 -7.34 -6.21 12.76
N ILE A 83 -8.52 -6.81 12.95
CA ILE A 83 -9.63 -6.61 12.02
C ILE A 83 -10.11 -5.14 12.03
N ILE A 84 -10.12 -4.47 13.19
CA ILE A 84 -10.48 -3.05 13.28
C ILE A 84 -9.49 -2.19 12.47
N ILE A 85 -8.19 -2.39 12.70
CA ILE A 85 -7.12 -1.67 11.98
C ILE A 85 -7.17 -1.98 10.48
N ALA A 86 -7.40 -3.24 10.13
CA ALA A 86 -7.49 -3.67 8.75
C ALA A 86 -8.67 -2.98 8.03
N MET A 87 -9.86 -2.96 8.63
CA MET A 87 -11.03 -2.29 8.05
C MET A 87 -10.81 -0.78 7.89
N LEU A 88 -10.18 -0.12 8.87
CA LEU A 88 -9.80 1.29 8.75
C LEU A 88 -8.77 1.51 7.63
N SER A 89 -7.78 0.63 7.51
CA SER A 89 -6.77 0.67 6.45
C SER A 89 -7.41 0.49 5.07
N ILE A 90 -8.39 -0.40 4.92
CA ILE A 90 -9.13 -0.61 3.67
C ILE A 90 -9.88 0.66 3.29
N GLY A 91 -10.68 1.21 4.20
CA GLY A 91 -11.47 2.41 3.93
C GLY A 91 -10.59 3.59 3.52
N LEU A 92 -9.46 3.77 4.19
CA LEU A 92 -8.49 4.81 3.87
C LEU A 92 -7.78 4.58 2.53
N SER A 93 -7.42 3.33 2.21
CA SER A 93 -6.76 2.97 0.95
C SER A 93 -7.70 3.18 -0.25
N LEU A 94 -8.97 2.75 -0.12
CA LEU A 94 -10.00 2.98 -1.12
C LEU A 94 -10.25 4.48 -1.33
N ALA A 95 -10.38 5.23 -0.23
CA ALA A 95 -10.53 6.68 -0.31
C ALA A 95 -9.35 7.32 -1.05
N ALA A 96 -8.11 7.03 -0.63
CA ALA A 96 -6.91 7.57 -1.27
C ALA A 96 -6.83 7.20 -2.76
N PHE A 97 -7.09 5.95 -3.11
CA PHE A 97 -7.03 5.46 -4.49
C PHE A 97 -8.07 6.14 -5.40
N TYR A 98 -9.35 6.18 -4.99
CA TYR A 98 -10.40 6.73 -5.83
C TYR A 98 -10.46 8.26 -5.85
N THR A 99 -10.08 8.94 -4.76
CA THR A 99 -10.03 10.42 -4.74
C THR A 99 -8.72 10.99 -5.26
N LYS A 100 -7.70 10.14 -5.46
CA LYS A 100 -6.34 10.54 -5.85
C LYS A 100 -5.69 11.58 -4.93
N MET A 101 -6.13 11.62 -3.66
CA MET A 101 -5.63 12.59 -2.69
C MET A 101 -4.30 12.12 -2.10
N PHE A 102 -3.19 12.66 -2.61
CA PHE A 102 -1.85 12.37 -2.11
C PHE A 102 -1.70 12.63 -0.60
N GLU A 103 -2.41 13.61 -0.05
CA GLU A 103 -2.41 13.93 1.39
C GLU A 103 -2.80 12.73 2.28
N LEU A 104 -3.63 11.83 1.75
CA LEU A 104 -4.04 10.61 2.45
C LEU A 104 -2.95 9.54 2.45
N TYR A 105 -1.96 9.62 1.54
CA TYR A 105 -0.91 8.61 1.38
C TYR A 105 -0.13 8.34 2.67
N LYS A 106 0.24 9.39 3.42
CA LYS A 106 0.95 9.21 4.71
C LYS A 106 0.16 8.37 5.70
N TYR A 107 -1.15 8.57 5.76
CA TYR A 107 -2.03 7.82 6.65
C TYR A 107 -2.19 6.39 6.14
N VAL A 108 -2.29 6.20 4.81
CA VAL A 108 -2.31 4.87 4.18
C VAL A 108 -1.05 4.10 4.55
N VAL A 109 0.14 4.69 4.43
CA VAL A 109 1.40 4.07 4.81
C VAL A 109 1.41 3.68 6.29
N ILE A 110 1.07 4.60 7.20
CA ILE A 110 1.07 4.32 8.64
C ILE A 110 0.11 3.17 9.00
N MET A 111 -1.10 3.19 8.44
CA MET A 111 -2.11 2.15 8.67
C MET A 111 -1.68 0.82 8.09
N SER A 112 -1.13 0.82 6.88
CA SER A 112 -0.60 -0.36 6.18
C SER A 112 0.54 -1.00 6.96
N MET A 113 1.53 -0.21 7.42
CA MET A 113 2.63 -0.72 8.24
C MET A 113 2.14 -1.28 9.57
N THR A 114 1.19 -0.60 10.24
CA THR A 114 0.60 -1.08 11.49
C THR A 114 -0.15 -2.40 11.29
N LYS A 115 -0.95 -2.50 10.22
CA LYS A 115 -1.67 -3.71 9.81
C LYS A 115 -0.71 -4.87 9.57
N VAL A 116 0.33 -4.65 8.77
CA VAL A 116 1.34 -5.67 8.43
C VAL A 116 2.14 -6.10 9.65
N LEU A 117 2.50 -5.18 10.55
CA LEU A 117 3.20 -5.50 11.79
C LEU A 117 2.37 -6.42 12.68
N ILE A 118 1.10 -6.08 12.89
CA ILE A 118 0.19 -6.90 13.70
C ILE A 118 -0.06 -8.26 13.04
N ALA A 119 -0.29 -8.30 11.72
CA ALA A 119 -0.44 -9.55 10.98
C ALA A 119 0.80 -10.45 11.13
N SER A 120 2.00 -9.87 11.01
CA SER A 120 3.26 -10.60 11.17
C SER A 120 3.42 -11.15 12.59
N ILE A 121 3.06 -10.36 13.62
CA ILE A 121 3.06 -10.82 15.01
C ILE A 121 2.09 -12.01 15.18
N ILE A 122 0.85 -11.89 14.68
CA ILE A 122 -0.15 -12.96 14.75
C ILE A 122 0.37 -14.22 14.07
N VAL A 123 0.87 -14.11 12.84
CA VAL A 123 1.35 -15.23 12.03
C VAL A 123 2.54 -15.94 12.69
N ILE A 124 3.52 -15.18 13.22
CA ILE A 124 4.73 -15.76 13.81
C ILE A 124 4.45 -16.36 15.19
N PHE A 125 3.76 -15.64 16.09
CA PHE A 125 3.49 -16.12 17.44
C PHE A 125 2.57 -17.33 17.48
N LEU A 126 1.69 -17.49 16.48
CA LEU A 126 0.72 -18.59 16.47
C LEU A 126 1.27 -19.95 16.05
N ASN A 127 2.47 -19.97 15.49
CA ASN A 127 3.02 -21.12 14.77
C ASN A 127 4.36 -21.60 15.34
N LEU A 128 4.70 -21.21 16.58
CA LEU A 128 5.96 -21.57 17.25
C LEU A 128 6.09 -23.05 17.65
N SER A 129 5.10 -23.90 17.35
CA SER A 129 5.08 -25.30 17.79
C SER A 129 6.06 -26.19 17.03
N ASP A 130 6.19 -26.00 15.72
CA ASP A 130 7.04 -26.82 14.85
C ASP A 130 7.88 -25.94 13.92
N TRP A 131 9.17 -26.26 13.78
CA TRP A 131 10.12 -25.46 13.00
C TRP A 131 9.70 -25.28 11.53
N TYR A 132 9.09 -26.29 10.91
CA TYR A 132 8.63 -26.20 9.52
C TYR A 132 7.40 -25.29 9.37
N ILE A 133 6.51 -25.25 10.39
CA ILE A 133 5.36 -24.34 10.41
C ILE A 133 5.85 -22.90 10.61
N VAL A 134 6.88 -22.69 11.44
CA VAL A 134 7.53 -21.37 11.59
C VAL A 134 8.09 -20.88 10.26
N ILE A 135 8.77 -21.73 9.48
CA ILE A 135 9.30 -21.34 8.16
C ILE A 135 8.15 -20.94 7.22
N LEU A 136 7.07 -21.73 7.15
CA LEU A 136 5.92 -21.40 6.32
C LEU A 136 5.26 -20.10 6.78
N ALA A 137 5.17 -19.85 8.08
CA ALA A 137 4.65 -18.62 8.66
C ALA A 137 5.53 -17.41 8.29
N LEU A 138 6.86 -17.55 8.29
CA LEU A 138 7.79 -16.50 7.86
C LEU A 138 7.64 -16.20 6.36
N ILE A 139 7.54 -17.23 5.52
CA ILE A 139 7.29 -17.05 4.08
C ILE A 139 5.96 -16.33 3.86
N TYR A 140 4.92 -16.70 4.60
CA TYR A 140 3.62 -16.06 4.52
C TYR A 140 3.65 -14.60 5.00
N ALA A 141 4.37 -14.30 6.08
CA ALA A 141 4.57 -12.93 6.56
C ALA A 141 5.35 -12.08 5.53
N LEU A 142 6.41 -12.64 4.93
CA LEU A 142 7.15 -11.97 3.85
C LEU A 142 6.28 -11.71 2.63
N LYS A 143 5.38 -12.65 2.28
CA LYS A 143 4.39 -12.46 1.22
C LYS A 143 3.49 -11.26 1.50
N ILE A 144 2.93 -11.16 2.71
CA ILE A 144 2.10 -10.01 3.14
C ILE A 144 2.90 -8.71 3.01
N VAL A 145 4.11 -8.65 3.56
CA VAL A 145 4.99 -7.46 3.48
C VAL A 145 5.27 -7.08 2.03
N GLY A 146 5.52 -8.06 1.17
CA GLY A 146 5.80 -7.85 -0.26
C GLY A 146 4.61 -7.27 -1.01
N PHE A 147 3.42 -7.86 -0.88
CA PHE A 147 2.22 -7.36 -1.55
C PHE A 147 1.79 -5.99 -1.03
N GLU A 148 1.89 -5.74 0.27
CA GLU A 148 1.62 -4.41 0.83
C GLU A 148 2.63 -3.38 0.32
N GLY A 149 3.92 -3.73 0.28
CA GLY A 149 4.97 -2.87 -0.25
C GLY A 149 4.76 -2.53 -1.73
N LEU A 150 4.38 -3.51 -2.55
CA LEU A 150 4.03 -3.29 -3.95
C LEU A 150 2.81 -2.39 -4.11
N PHE A 151 1.76 -2.60 -3.31
CA PHE A 151 0.58 -1.73 -3.32
C PHE A 151 0.96 -0.28 -3.01
N LEU A 152 1.71 -0.04 -1.92
CA LEU A 152 2.15 1.31 -1.55
C LEU A 152 3.05 1.93 -2.62
N TYR A 153 3.94 1.15 -3.23
CA TYR A 153 4.82 1.61 -4.30
C TYR A 153 4.04 2.03 -5.55
N TYR A 154 3.12 1.19 -6.03
CA TYR A 154 2.29 1.53 -7.19
C TYR A 154 1.37 2.71 -6.92
N LEU A 155 0.77 2.79 -5.73
CA LEU A 155 -0.05 3.92 -5.33
C LEU A 155 0.73 5.23 -5.32
N ALA A 156 1.98 5.22 -4.82
CA ALA A 156 2.84 6.40 -4.83
C ALA A 156 3.16 6.89 -6.24
N ILE A 157 3.48 5.96 -7.15
CA ILE A 157 3.75 6.29 -8.56
C ILE A 157 2.48 6.79 -9.24
N LEU A 158 1.33 6.17 -8.97
CA LEU A 158 0.05 6.56 -9.55
C LEU A 158 -0.29 8.00 -9.16
N PHE A 159 -0.13 8.39 -7.89
CA PHE A 159 -0.36 9.76 -7.47
C PHE A 159 0.60 10.74 -8.15
N ARG A 160 1.91 10.43 -8.16
CA ARG A 160 2.92 11.26 -8.82
C ARG A 160 2.60 11.47 -10.30
N ARG A 161 2.16 10.43 -11.01
CA ARG A 161 1.79 10.54 -12.43
C ARG A 161 0.48 11.31 -12.62
N SER A 162 -0.54 11.06 -11.80
CA SER A 162 -1.82 11.79 -11.90
C SER A 162 -1.72 13.29 -11.62
N GLN A 163 -0.66 13.74 -10.95
CA GLN A 163 -0.38 15.15 -10.67
C GLN A 163 0.56 15.79 -11.72
N SER A 164 1.07 15.01 -12.67
CA SER A 164 1.96 15.48 -13.72
C SER A 164 1.19 15.71 -15.01
N ASP A 165 1.37 16.88 -15.63
CA ASP A 165 0.73 17.21 -16.91
C ASP A 165 1.15 16.29 -18.07
N GLU A 166 2.19 15.46 -17.90
CA GLU A 166 2.68 14.52 -18.91
C GLU A 166 1.91 13.18 -18.94
N TYR A 167 1.10 12.92 -17.92
CA TYR A 167 0.39 11.66 -17.75
C TYR A 167 -1.10 11.90 -17.55
N ASP A 168 -1.91 10.94 -17.98
CA ASP A 168 -3.34 10.97 -17.78
C ASP A 168 -3.73 10.58 -16.35
N ASP A 169 -5.02 10.64 -16.09
CA ASP A 169 -5.64 10.27 -14.82
C ASP A 169 -5.44 8.80 -14.40
N ARG A 170 -4.91 7.95 -15.28
CA ARG A 170 -4.61 6.53 -15.03
C ARG A 170 -3.11 6.28 -14.89
N GLY A 171 -2.30 7.31 -15.01
CA GLY A 171 -0.84 7.24 -14.96
C GLY A 171 -0.21 6.72 -16.25
N GLU A 172 -0.93 6.77 -17.37
CA GLU A 172 -0.42 6.49 -18.72
C GLU A 172 0.12 7.77 -19.35
N LYS A 173 1.17 7.66 -20.17
CA LYS A 173 1.80 8.85 -20.76
C LYS A 173 0.92 9.44 -21.87
N ILE A 174 0.57 10.72 -21.77
CA ILE A 174 -0.19 11.42 -22.81
C ILE A 174 0.69 11.52 -24.05
N LYS A 175 0.26 10.91 -25.17
CA LYS A 175 0.98 11.04 -26.44
C LYS A 175 0.82 12.49 -26.94
N ILE A 176 1.93 13.11 -27.35
CA ILE A 176 1.98 14.53 -27.78
C ILE A 176 0.96 14.86 -28.90
N GLU A 177 0.50 13.87 -29.66
CA GLU A 177 -0.55 14.02 -30.67
C GLU A 177 -1.95 14.33 -30.09
N GLU A 178 -2.27 13.94 -28.86
CA GLU A 178 -3.56 14.24 -28.21
C GLU A 178 -3.63 15.67 -27.66
N ARG A 179 -2.52 16.21 -27.12
CA ARG A 179 -2.46 17.60 -26.63
C ARG A 179 -2.77 18.64 -27.72
N ALA A 180 -2.36 18.36 -28.96
CA ALA A 180 -2.60 19.26 -30.08
C ALA A 180 -4.07 19.26 -30.55
N MET A 181 -4.89 18.29 -30.13
CA MET A 181 -6.32 18.21 -30.47
C MET A 181 -7.24 18.78 -29.38
N GLU A 182 -6.81 18.85 -28.12
CA GLU A 182 -7.60 19.47 -27.03
C GLU A 182 -7.43 21.00 -26.95
N GLU A 183 -6.38 21.57 -27.54
CA GLU A 183 -6.16 23.02 -27.61
C GLU A 183 -6.82 23.70 -28.83
N VAL A 184 -7.69 23.00 -29.58
CA VAL A 184 -8.44 23.52 -30.74
C VAL A 184 -9.94 23.47 -30.48
#